data_AF-X0SPM2-F1
#
_entry.id   AF-X0SPM2-F1
#
_cell.length_a   1.000
_cell.length_b   1.000
_cell.length_c   1.000
_cell.angle_alpha   90.00
_cell.angle_beta   90.00
_cell.angle_gamma   90.00
#
_symmetry.space_group_name_H-M   'P 1'
#
loop_
_entity.id
_entity.type
_entity.pdbx_description
1 polymer ?
#
loop_
_entity_poly.entity_id
_entity_poly.type
_entity_poly.pdbx_seq_one_letter_code
_entity_poly.pdbx_strand_id
1 'polypeptide(L)'
;KNYTTIRPTIDTSGGQFISIFTVNKQKPQTLAKALWRGAPDNGFTNLFFGWDSVPRRDEAWYKSVKDSLTAQDLEGLTADLYMEQNYPSSAEEALRSTSTVSAFDHRVLDEMMGEVKNPIGDRIDGIDPKVVHIYEDFHLGNFYIAATDTSHGLGKDFAVTTLMNAKTGVIVADIIDSLIPPEELAYHSVKLLNHYKDPLWFIEANDYGGVTISTAQNLGYKHFGYQDDRKTKVGFLTNSPTRNLLWGELLPAINNKQIKIYNKDGIRQFYDVIRNAEENGRIEAMQSRHDDYPMAVGICWLKKGEVKTGREAIKPIESLTFGKEAVFR
;
A
#
# COMPACT_ATOMS: atom_id res chain seq x y z
N LYS A 1 -31.30 -0.61 -7.69
CA LYS A 1 -32.18 -1.34 -8.64
C LYS A 1 -33.65 -1.38 -8.21
N ASN A 2 -33.99 -1.31 -6.91
CA ASN A 2 -35.40 -1.50 -6.48
C ASN A 2 -36.29 -0.26 -6.62
N TYR A 3 -35.77 0.96 -6.42
CA TYR A 3 -36.57 2.19 -6.42
C TYR A 3 -37.26 2.48 -7.77
N THR A 4 -36.57 2.27 -8.89
CA THR A 4 -37.13 2.48 -10.24
C THR A 4 -38.34 1.59 -10.52
N THR A 5 -38.41 0.40 -9.90
CA THR A 5 -39.52 -0.54 -10.04
C THR A 5 -40.68 -0.22 -9.11
N ILE A 6 -40.42 0.45 -7.98
CA ILE A 6 -41.44 0.84 -6.99
C ILE A 6 -42.08 2.20 -7.35
N ARG A 7 -41.35 3.07 -8.07
CA ARG A 7 -41.83 4.41 -8.44
C ARG A 7 -43.23 4.44 -9.09
N PRO A 8 -43.59 3.57 -10.05
CA PRO A 8 -44.92 3.57 -10.66
C PRO A 8 -46.07 3.33 -9.67
N THR A 9 -45.83 2.59 -8.57
CA THR A 9 -46.86 2.31 -7.56
C THR A 9 -47.07 3.47 -6.59
N ILE A 10 -46.13 4.42 -6.54
CA ILE A 10 -46.23 5.65 -5.73
C ILE A 10 -46.94 6.71 -6.58
N ASP A 11 -46.46 6.92 -7.81
CA ASP A 11 -46.91 7.98 -8.72
C ASP A 11 -48.40 7.86 -9.10
N THR A 12 -48.93 6.63 -9.18
CA THR A 12 -50.32 6.38 -9.63
C THR A 12 -51.35 6.42 -8.49
N SER A 13 -50.93 6.20 -7.24
CA SER A 13 -51.84 5.89 -6.12
C SER A 13 -51.82 6.90 -4.98
N GLY A 14 -50.91 7.90 -5.03
CA GLY A 14 -50.72 8.84 -3.92
C GLY A 14 -50.04 8.22 -2.69
N GLY A 15 -49.26 7.14 -2.89
CA GLY A 15 -48.54 6.47 -1.80
C GLY A 15 -47.36 7.31 -1.27
N GLN A 16 -46.96 7.08 -0.02
CA GLN A 16 -45.77 7.68 0.56
C GLN A 16 -44.60 6.69 0.57
N PHE A 17 -43.40 7.17 0.26
CA PHE A 17 -42.17 6.38 0.33
C PHE A 17 -41.20 7.01 1.33
N ILE A 18 -40.82 6.23 2.34
CA ILE A 18 -39.87 6.62 3.37
C ILE A 18 -38.64 5.73 3.22
N SER A 19 -37.47 6.34 3.03
CA SER A 19 -36.20 5.65 2.93
C SER A 19 -35.31 6.03 4.11
N ILE A 20 -34.81 5.01 4.81
CA ILE A 20 -33.81 5.15 5.87
C ILE A 20 -32.55 4.43 5.38
N PHE A 21 -31.43 5.12 5.40
CA PHE A 21 -30.16 4.55 4.97
C PHE A 21 -29.01 5.13 5.81
N THR A 22 -27.97 4.34 5.95
CA THR A 22 -26.66 4.82 6.42
C THR A 22 -25.75 5.01 5.21
N VAL A 23 -24.76 5.88 5.35
CA VAL A 23 -23.75 6.05 4.32
C VAL A 23 -22.79 4.86 4.38
N ASN A 24 -22.39 4.37 3.21
CA ASN A 24 -21.23 3.51 3.08
C ASN A 24 -20.14 4.35 2.38
N LYS A 25 -19.03 4.59 3.07
CA LYS A 25 -17.91 5.41 2.59
C LYS A 25 -17.05 4.66 1.56
N GLN A 26 -17.14 3.32 1.49
CA GLN A 26 -16.53 2.49 0.44
C GLN A 26 -17.36 2.46 -0.86
N LYS A 27 -18.65 2.83 -0.81
CA LYS A 27 -19.54 2.96 -1.98
C LYS A 27 -19.99 4.43 -2.13
N PRO A 28 -19.18 5.29 -2.76
CA PRO A 28 -19.42 6.73 -2.77
C PRO A 28 -20.70 7.10 -3.52
N GLN A 29 -21.06 6.36 -4.57
CA GLN A 29 -22.26 6.61 -5.36
C GLN A 29 -23.35 5.57 -5.07
N THR A 30 -24.41 6.02 -4.40
CA THR A 30 -25.62 5.21 -4.17
C THR A 30 -26.86 5.97 -4.62
N LEU A 31 -27.89 5.23 -5.02
CA LEU A 31 -29.18 5.82 -5.39
C LEU A 31 -29.79 6.64 -4.24
N ALA A 32 -29.59 6.21 -2.99
CA ALA A 32 -30.05 6.95 -1.81
C ALA A 32 -29.38 8.32 -1.69
N LYS A 33 -28.05 8.41 -1.92
CA LYS A 33 -27.33 9.69 -1.95
C LYS A 33 -27.81 10.59 -3.09
N ALA A 34 -28.10 10.02 -4.26
CA ALA A 34 -28.64 10.77 -5.39
C ALA A 34 -30.04 11.34 -5.09
N LEU A 35 -30.92 10.56 -4.45
CA LEU A 35 -32.23 11.03 -4.00
C LEU A 35 -32.11 12.10 -2.91
N TRP A 36 -31.20 11.95 -1.94
CA TRP A 36 -30.96 12.98 -0.93
C TRP A 36 -30.51 14.30 -1.53
N ARG A 37 -29.52 14.27 -2.44
CA ARG A 37 -28.96 15.47 -3.08
C ARG A 37 -29.94 16.17 -4.02
N GLY A 38 -30.86 15.41 -4.62
CA GLY A 38 -31.89 15.97 -5.50
C GLY A 38 -33.10 16.55 -4.77
N ALA A 39 -33.15 16.47 -3.44
CA ALA A 39 -34.22 17.06 -2.65
C ALA A 39 -33.98 18.58 -2.45
N PRO A 40 -35.05 19.40 -2.42
CA PRO A 40 -36.46 19.03 -2.51
C PRO A 40 -36.99 18.87 -3.95
N ASP A 41 -36.19 19.19 -4.97
CA ASP A 41 -36.62 19.27 -6.37
C ASP A 41 -37.16 17.94 -6.94
N ASN A 42 -36.74 16.81 -6.36
CA ASN A 42 -37.22 15.48 -6.71
C ASN A 42 -38.43 15.00 -5.89
N GLY A 43 -39.05 15.88 -5.09
CA GLY A 43 -40.22 15.58 -4.25
C GLY A 43 -39.92 14.91 -2.91
N PHE A 44 -38.64 14.71 -2.55
CA PHE A 44 -38.26 14.19 -1.24
C PHE A 44 -38.06 15.32 -0.22
N THR A 45 -38.23 14.99 1.06
CA THR A 45 -37.83 15.83 2.19
C THR A 45 -36.73 15.12 2.97
N ASN A 46 -35.61 15.82 3.17
CA ASN A 46 -34.46 15.28 3.88
C ASN A 46 -34.65 15.41 5.41
N LEU A 47 -34.38 14.32 6.14
CA LEU A 47 -34.34 14.30 7.60
C LEU A 47 -33.03 13.65 8.04
N PHE A 48 -32.26 14.34 8.87
CA PHE A 48 -30.98 13.87 9.39
C PHE A 48 -31.02 13.82 10.93
N PHE A 49 -30.43 12.77 11.48
CA PHE A 49 -30.27 12.58 12.92
C PHE A 49 -28.80 12.24 13.19
N GLY A 50 -28.10 13.14 13.87
CA GLY A 50 -26.71 12.96 14.26
C GLY A 50 -26.56 11.99 15.42
N TRP A 51 -25.33 11.60 15.73
CA TRP A 51 -25.06 10.74 16.88
C TRP A 51 -25.53 11.36 18.20
N ASP A 52 -25.44 12.69 18.31
CA ASP A 52 -25.84 13.55 19.43
C ASP A 52 -27.36 13.65 19.62
N SER A 53 -28.15 13.18 18.65
CA SER A 53 -29.62 13.15 18.76
C SER A 53 -30.11 12.16 19.83
N VAL A 54 -29.23 11.30 20.34
CA VAL A 54 -29.53 10.40 21.48
C VAL A 54 -29.07 11.07 22.78
N PRO A 55 -29.97 11.39 23.73
CA PRO A 55 -29.64 12.18 24.92
C PRO A 55 -28.54 11.63 25.84
N ARG A 56 -28.18 10.35 25.70
CA ARG A 56 -27.13 9.69 26.49
C ARG A 56 -25.75 9.71 25.83
N ARG A 57 -25.64 10.23 24.61
CA ARG A 57 -24.36 10.33 23.90
C ARG A 57 -23.83 11.74 24.04
N ASP A 58 -22.64 11.84 24.59
CA ASP A 58 -21.87 13.07 24.70
C ASP A 58 -20.49 12.91 24.04
N GLU A 59 -19.69 13.97 24.08
CA GLU A 59 -18.36 13.96 23.47
C GLU A 59 -17.43 12.89 24.08
N ALA A 60 -17.58 12.62 25.38
CA ALA A 60 -16.82 11.60 26.07
C ALA A 60 -17.19 10.20 25.57
N TRP A 61 -18.49 9.94 25.35
CA TRP A 61 -18.98 8.73 24.71
C TRP A 61 -18.41 8.59 23.30
N TYR A 62 -18.48 9.65 22.47
CA TYR A 62 -17.99 9.62 21.09
C TYR A 62 -16.51 9.24 21.04
N LYS A 63 -15.69 9.88 21.89
CA LYS A 63 -14.27 9.56 22.02
C LYS A 63 -14.03 8.14 22.50
N SER A 64 -14.78 7.68 23.51
CA SER A 64 -14.63 6.30 24.02
C SER A 64 -14.94 5.23 22.98
N VAL A 65 -15.94 5.47 22.12
CA VAL A 65 -16.28 4.58 21.01
C VAL A 65 -15.13 4.57 20.00
N LYS A 66 -14.66 5.75 19.58
CA LYS A 66 -13.53 5.88 18.64
C LYS A 66 -12.27 5.17 19.13
N ASP A 67 -11.92 5.34 20.40
CA ASP A 67 -10.73 4.76 21.03
C ASP A 67 -10.85 3.24 21.23
N SER A 68 -12.08 2.71 21.30
CA SER A 68 -12.34 1.27 21.47
C SER A 68 -12.33 0.45 20.18
N LEU A 69 -12.26 1.10 19.01
CA LEU A 69 -12.31 0.44 17.70
C LEU A 69 -11.09 -0.46 17.48
N THR A 70 -11.35 -1.71 17.13
CA THR A 70 -10.30 -2.67 16.75
C THR A 70 -10.11 -2.71 15.23
N ALA A 71 -8.99 -3.28 14.78
CA ALA A 71 -8.74 -3.49 13.35
C ALA A 71 -9.83 -4.34 12.66
N GLN A 72 -10.53 -5.20 13.41
CA GLN A 72 -11.63 -6.00 12.89
C GLN A 72 -12.90 -5.16 12.70
N ASP A 73 -13.18 -4.22 13.61
CA ASP A 73 -14.34 -3.31 13.52
C ASP A 73 -14.23 -2.31 12.37
N LEU A 74 -12.99 -1.92 12.07
CA LEU A 74 -12.71 -0.92 11.05
C LEU A 74 -12.97 -1.41 9.62
N GLU A 75 -12.93 -2.73 9.37
CA GLU A 75 -13.11 -3.32 8.03
C GLU A 75 -12.31 -2.59 6.92
N GLY A 76 -11.10 -2.12 7.25
CA GLY A 76 -10.22 -1.38 6.35
C GLY A 76 -10.43 0.14 6.27
N LEU A 77 -11.30 0.71 7.12
CA LEU A 77 -11.45 2.16 7.32
C LEU A 77 -10.50 2.67 8.41
N THR A 78 -10.26 3.98 8.46
CA THR A 78 -9.68 4.62 9.64
C THR A 78 -10.74 4.82 10.73
N ALA A 79 -10.32 4.98 11.98
CA ALA A 79 -11.24 5.28 13.09
C ALA A 79 -12.10 6.51 12.80
N ASP A 80 -11.53 7.59 12.27
CA ASP A 80 -12.27 8.79 11.88
C ASP A 80 -13.36 8.52 10.86
N LEU A 81 -13.06 7.74 9.81
CA LEU A 81 -14.05 7.45 8.78
C LEU A 81 -15.11 6.47 9.22
N TYR A 82 -14.74 5.52 10.09
CA TYR A 82 -15.72 4.67 10.74
C TYR A 82 -16.69 5.54 11.55
N MET A 83 -16.19 6.55 12.27
CA MET A 83 -17.02 7.46 13.05
C MET A 83 -17.86 8.37 12.14
N GLU A 84 -17.30 8.97 11.08
CA GLU A 84 -18.09 9.74 10.09
C GLU A 84 -19.18 8.89 9.42
N GLN A 85 -18.90 7.61 9.19
CA GLN A 85 -19.83 6.70 8.53
C GLN A 85 -20.99 6.29 9.44
N ASN A 86 -20.67 5.89 10.68
CA ASN A 86 -21.63 5.28 11.60
C ASN A 86 -22.21 6.27 12.61
N TYR A 87 -21.49 7.35 12.90
CA TYR A 87 -21.79 8.36 13.91
C TYR A 87 -21.53 9.80 13.38
N PRO A 88 -22.09 10.21 12.23
CA PRO A 88 -21.92 11.59 11.75
C PRO A 88 -22.63 12.60 12.66
N SER A 89 -22.06 13.79 12.80
CA SER A 89 -22.67 14.92 13.51
C SER A 89 -23.57 15.76 12.59
N SER A 90 -23.36 15.68 11.27
CA SER A 90 -24.18 16.41 10.28
C SER A 90 -24.43 15.61 9.00
N ALA A 91 -25.50 15.96 8.27
CA ALA A 91 -25.78 15.38 6.96
C ALA A 91 -24.65 15.67 5.96
N GLU A 92 -24.03 16.84 6.07
CA GLU A 92 -22.89 17.22 5.22
C GLU A 92 -21.70 16.29 5.49
N GLU A 93 -21.34 16.03 6.74
CA GLU A 93 -20.28 15.10 7.15
C GLU A 93 -20.57 13.67 6.68
N ALA A 94 -21.81 13.21 6.85
CA ALA A 94 -22.24 11.89 6.38
C ALA A 94 -22.09 11.75 4.85
N LEU A 95 -22.51 12.77 4.09
CA LEU A 95 -22.62 12.74 2.63
C LEU A 95 -21.43 13.34 1.88
N ARG A 96 -20.47 13.91 2.62
CA ARG A 96 -19.17 14.33 2.10
C ARG A 96 -18.63 13.16 1.30
N SER A 97 -18.30 13.42 0.03
CA SER A 97 -17.50 12.46 -0.73
C SER A 97 -16.33 12.12 0.17
N THR A 98 -16.10 10.82 0.40
CA THR A 98 -14.92 10.40 1.15
C THR A 98 -13.75 10.97 0.35
N SER A 99 -13.26 12.13 0.76
CA SER A 99 -12.03 12.67 0.27
C SER A 99 -11.03 11.64 0.74
N THR A 100 -10.65 10.74 -0.17
CA THR A 100 -9.28 10.29 -0.23
C THR A 100 -8.78 9.80 1.12
N VAL A 101 -9.21 8.59 1.50
CA VAL A 101 -8.79 7.98 2.76
C VAL A 101 -7.31 7.69 2.63
N SER A 102 -6.48 8.18 3.56
CA SER A 102 -5.09 7.74 3.62
C SER A 102 -5.04 6.21 3.66
N ALA A 103 -4.24 5.62 2.79
CA ALA A 103 -4.11 4.18 2.72
C ALA A 103 -3.41 3.62 3.96
N PHE A 104 -2.53 4.39 4.59
CA PHE A 104 -1.69 3.97 5.72
C PHE A 104 -2.11 4.66 7.02
N ASP A 105 -1.83 4.02 8.16
CA ASP A 105 -2.04 4.66 9.47
C ASP A 105 -0.99 5.76 9.68
N HIS A 106 -1.42 7.02 9.65
CA HIS A 106 -0.54 8.17 9.83
C HIS A 106 0.20 8.16 11.17
N ARG A 107 -0.38 7.60 12.23
CA ARG A 107 0.32 7.49 13.52
C ARG A 107 1.53 6.58 13.41
N VAL A 108 1.40 5.48 12.65
CA VAL A 108 2.52 4.57 12.38
C VAL A 108 3.56 5.27 11.51
N LEU A 109 3.13 6.04 10.49
CA LEU A 109 4.05 6.84 9.67
C LEU A 109 4.77 7.93 10.47
N ASP A 110 4.10 8.58 11.43
CA ASP A 110 4.68 9.59 12.32
C ASP A 110 5.76 8.96 13.23
N GLU A 111 5.47 7.77 13.76
CA GLU A 111 6.43 7.00 14.54
C GLU A 111 7.64 6.58 13.67
N MET A 112 7.41 6.14 12.42
CA MET A 112 8.49 5.83 11.47
C MET A 112 9.33 7.06 11.12
N MET A 113 8.70 8.24 10.96
CA MET A 113 9.40 9.52 10.75
C MET A 113 10.33 9.86 11.91
N GLY A 114 9.99 9.46 13.14
CA GLY A 114 10.85 9.59 14.32
C GLY A 114 12.05 8.64 14.33
N GLU A 115 12.05 7.59 13.51
CA GLU A 115 13.10 6.57 13.42
C GLU A 115 14.05 6.74 12.21
N VAL A 116 13.85 7.82 11.43
CA VAL A 116 14.70 8.21 10.29
C VAL A 116 16.17 8.28 10.70
N LYS A 117 17.05 7.82 9.80
CA LYS A 117 18.50 7.89 9.98
C LYS A 117 19.14 8.62 8.80
N ASN A 118 20.23 9.32 9.08
CA ASN A 118 21.08 9.85 8.02
C ASN A 118 21.88 8.71 7.38
N PRO A 119 22.16 8.79 6.07
CA PRO A 119 23.07 7.86 5.42
C PRO A 119 24.47 7.88 6.06
N ILE A 120 25.16 6.75 6.10
CA ILE A 120 26.46 6.56 6.76
C ILE A 120 27.67 7.12 5.96
N GLY A 121 27.48 8.24 5.26
CA GLY A 121 28.28 8.75 4.14
C GLY A 121 29.83 8.68 4.18
N ASP A 122 30.37 8.61 2.96
CA ASP A 122 31.75 8.83 2.44
C ASP A 122 32.75 7.67 2.40
N ARG A 123 32.42 6.46 2.87
CA ARG A 123 33.43 5.39 3.02
C ARG A 123 33.30 4.17 2.10
N ILE A 124 32.56 4.28 0.99
CA ILE A 124 32.43 3.16 0.06
C ILE A 124 32.93 3.57 -1.33
N ASP A 125 34.05 2.97 -1.73
CA ASP A 125 34.71 3.27 -3.00
C ASP A 125 33.78 3.07 -4.19
N GLY A 126 33.69 4.11 -5.03
CA GLY A 126 32.92 4.08 -6.27
C GLY A 126 31.43 4.39 -6.12
N ILE A 127 30.89 4.53 -4.90
CA ILE A 127 29.50 4.92 -4.67
C ILE A 127 29.44 6.44 -4.38
N ASP A 128 28.59 7.17 -5.12
CA ASP A 128 28.33 8.58 -4.84
C ASP A 128 27.30 8.71 -3.71
N PRO A 129 27.69 9.22 -2.52
CA PRO A 129 26.79 9.35 -1.37
C PRO A 129 25.69 10.40 -1.57
N LYS A 130 25.76 11.24 -2.62
CA LYS A 130 24.69 12.18 -2.99
C LYS A 130 23.55 11.51 -3.74
N VAL A 131 23.83 10.38 -4.39
CA VAL A 131 22.85 9.62 -5.18
C VAL A 131 22.39 8.39 -4.43
N VAL A 132 23.33 7.69 -3.79
CA VAL A 132 23.09 6.42 -3.11
C VAL A 132 23.15 6.64 -1.61
N HIS A 133 22.02 6.40 -0.96
CA HIS A 133 21.88 6.53 0.48
C HIS A 133 21.97 5.16 1.15
N ILE A 134 23.04 4.92 1.90
CA ILE A 134 23.22 3.67 2.66
C ILE A 134 23.00 3.96 4.14
N TYR A 135 22.15 3.18 4.81
CA TYR A 135 21.81 3.33 6.23
C TYR A 135 22.38 2.20 7.09
N GLU A 136 22.45 0.99 6.54
CA GLU A 136 23.06 -0.19 7.17
C GLU A 136 23.96 -0.92 6.17
N ASP A 137 25.24 -1.05 6.49
CA ASP A 137 26.22 -1.68 5.59
C ASP A 137 25.96 -3.20 5.40
N PHE A 138 26.64 -3.80 4.44
CA PHE A 138 26.58 -5.23 4.18
C PHE A 138 27.06 -6.05 5.41
N HIS A 139 26.23 -6.99 5.84
CA HIS A 139 26.56 -7.92 6.91
C HIS A 139 26.46 -9.37 6.44
N LEU A 140 27.49 -10.16 6.74
CA LEU A 140 27.52 -11.60 6.46
C LEU A 140 26.34 -12.32 7.16
N GLY A 141 25.65 -13.19 6.42
CA GLY A 141 24.51 -13.97 6.91
C GLY A 141 23.15 -13.27 6.78
N ASN A 142 23.14 -11.99 6.40
CA ASN A 142 21.95 -11.31 5.92
C ASN A 142 21.69 -11.62 4.44
N PHE A 143 20.44 -11.48 4.06
CA PHE A 143 19.97 -11.73 2.71
C PHE A 143 19.24 -10.49 2.24
N TYR A 144 19.54 -10.06 1.02
CA TYR A 144 19.05 -8.79 0.51
C TYR A 144 18.25 -9.00 -0.78
N ILE A 145 17.27 -8.14 -0.99
CA ILE A 145 16.48 -8.02 -2.22
C ILE A 145 16.40 -6.56 -2.60
N ALA A 146 16.47 -6.28 -3.90
CA ALA A 146 16.31 -4.95 -4.42
C ALA A 146 15.11 -4.85 -5.35
N ALA A 147 14.52 -3.67 -5.42
CA ALA A 147 13.53 -3.35 -6.42
C ALA A 147 13.67 -1.91 -6.90
N THR A 148 13.34 -1.70 -8.17
CA THR A 148 13.42 -0.38 -8.80
C THR A 148 12.11 -0.03 -9.46
N ASP A 149 11.59 1.14 -9.13
CA ASP A 149 10.55 1.84 -9.88
C ASP A 149 11.22 2.93 -10.73
N THR A 150 11.04 2.87 -12.05
CA THR A 150 11.80 3.69 -12.99
C THR A 150 10.95 4.82 -13.54
N SER A 151 11.48 6.04 -13.47
CA SER A 151 10.88 7.22 -14.07
C SER A 151 11.66 7.74 -15.29
N HIS A 152 11.11 8.77 -15.94
CA HIS A 152 11.73 9.44 -17.10
C HIS A 152 12.95 10.31 -16.71
N GLY A 153 13.13 10.69 -15.44
CA GLY A 153 14.22 11.60 -15.02
C GLY A 153 14.03 13.07 -15.43
N LEU A 154 12.79 13.52 -15.68
CA LEU A 154 12.47 14.89 -16.09
C LEU A 154 11.92 15.77 -14.95
N GLY A 155 12.11 15.36 -13.70
CA GLY A 155 11.60 16.08 -12.52
C GLY A 155 10.09 15.90 -12.29
N LYS A 156 9.45 14.98 -13.00
CA LYS A 156 8.02 14.67 -12.85
C LYS A 156 7.77 13.54 -11.87
N ASP A 157 8.38 12.38 -12.09
CA ASP A 157 8.24 11.20 -11.24
C ASP A 157 9.62 10.81 -10.69
N PHE A 158 9.67 10.15 -9.53
CA PHE A 158 10.92 9.77 -8.91
C PHE A 158 11.40 8.42 -9.45
N ALA A 159 12.67 8.36 -9.83
CA ALA A 159 13.38 7.11 -10.03
C ALA A 159 13.80 6.60 -8.64
N VAL A 160 13.34 5.40 -8.29
CA VAL A 160 13.58 4.83 -6.96
C VAL A 160 14.18 3.45 -7.08
N THR A 161 15.31 3.20 -6.42
CA THR A 161 15.81 1.86 -6.13
C THR A 161 15.84 1.66 -4.63
N THR A 162 15.22 0.60 -4.12
CA THR A 162 15.27 0.23 -2.70
C THR A 162 16.02 -1.08 -2.52
N LEU A 163 16.79 -1.21 -1.44
CA LEU A 163 17.46 -2.43 -1.03
C LEU A 163 16.99 -2.83 0.37
N MET A 164 16.31 -3.97 0.46
CA MET A 164 15.71 -4.50 1.68
C MET A 164 16.49 -5.70 2.20
N ASN A 165 16.70 -5.77 3.51
CA ASN A 165 17.05 -7.02 4.18
C ASN A 165 15.80 -7.92 4.21
N ALA A 166 15.82 -8.99 3.42
CA ALA A 166 14.69 -9.87 3.18
C ALA A 166 14.17 -10.58 4.45
N LYS A 167 15.00 -10.71 5.49
CA LYS A 167 14.62 -11.30 6.78
C LYS A 167 13.97 -10.29 7.72
N THR A 168 14.55 -9.10 7.84
CA THR A 168 14.14 -8.12 8.86
C THR A 168 13.14 -7.09 8.35
N GLY A 169 13.00 -6.95 7.02
CA GLY A 169 12.14 -5.92 6.41
C GLY A 169 12.72 -4.50 6.45
N VAL A 170 13.98 -4.35 6.85
CA VAL A 170 14.66 -3.05 6.91
C VAL A 170 15.13 -2.65 5.51
N ILE A 171 14.79 -1.43 5.06
CA ILE A 171 15.41 -0.80 3.91
C ILE A 171 16.80 -0.30 4.33
N VAL A 172 17.82 -1.01 3.89
CA VAL A 172 19.21 -0.78 4.30
C VAL A 172 19.93 0.24 3.43
N ALA A 173 19.45 0.43 2.20
CA ALA A 173 19.91 1.46 1.28
C ALA A 173 18.83 1.82 0.26
N ASP A 174 18.89 3.03 -0.29
CA ASP A 174 18.05 3.46 -1.40
C ASP A 174 18.71 4.50 -2.31
N ILE A 175 18.11 4.66 -3.49
CA ILE A 175 18.31 5.76 -4.43
C ILE A 175 16.91 6.34 -4.64
N ILE A 176 16.76 7.65 -4.50
CA ILE A 176 15.53 8.38 -4.79
C ILE A 176 15.91 9.71 -5.42
N ASP A 177 15.59 9.88 -6.70
CA ASP A 177 15.91 11.10 -7.44
C ASP A 177 14.92 11.31 -8.59
N SER A 178 14.50 12.54 -8.86
CA SER A 178 13.54 12.85 -9.94
C SER A 178 14.20 13.30 -11.24
N LEU A 179 15.51 13.53 -11.24
CA LEU A 179 16.31 14.05 -12.35
C LEU A 179 17.27 13.01 -12.94
N ILE A 180 17.47 11.88 -12.27
CA ILE A 180 18.36 10.81 -12.76
C ILE A 180 17.67 10.04 -13.91
N PRO A 181 18.30 9.96 -15.09
CA PRO A 181 17.79 9.16 -16.20
C PRO A 181 17.97 7.65 -15.96
N PRO A 182 17.20 6.79 -16.64
CA PRO A 182 17.22 5.33 -16.43
C PRO A 182 18.61 4.67 -16.53
N GLU A 183 19.46 5.14 -17.44
CA GLU A 183 20.82 4.59 -17.62
C GLU A 183 21.72 4.89 -16.43
N GLU A 184 21.64 6.11 -15.89
CA GLU A 184 22.41 6.53 -14.71
C GLU A 184 21.85 5.86 -13.45
N LEU A 185 20.52 5.74 -13.33
CA LEU A 185 19.87 4.95 -12.28
C LEU A 185 20.38 3.51 -12.29
N ALA A 186 20.46 2.87 -13.47
CA ALA A 186 20.98 1.52 -13.61
C ALA A 186 22.45 1.43 -13.17
N TYR A 187 23.27 2.41 -13.55
CA TYR A 187 24.68 2.47 -13.16
C TYR A 187 24.87 2.55 -11.63
N HIS A 188 24.19 3.49 -10.97
CA HIS A 188 24.26 3.64 -9.53
C HIS A 188 23.65 2.45 -8.78
N SER A 189 22.54 1.91 -9.29
CA SER A 189 21.92 0.71 -8.73
C SER A 189 22.87 -0.48 -8.82
N VAL A 190 23.45 -0.79 -9.98
CA VAL A 190 24.40 -1.91 -10.12
C VAL A 190 25.58 -1.76 -9.16
N LYS A 191 26.15 -0.57 -9.00
CA LYS A 191 27.22 -0.35 -8.02
C LYS A 191 26.79 -0.62 -6.57
N LEU A 192 25.62 -0.11 -6.18
CA LEU A 192 25.03 -0.39 -4.88
C LEU A 192 24.84 -1.91 -4.69
N LEU A 193 24.25 -2.60 -5.66
CA LEU A 193 23.94 -4.01 -5.55
C LEU A 193 25.20 -4.90 -5.52
N ASN A 194 26.24 -4.55 -6.28
CA ASN A 194 27.53 -5.22 -6.24
C ASN A 194 28.18 -5.13 -4.85
N HIS A 195 28.03 -3.99 -4.16
CA HIS A 195 28.50 -3.82 -2.77
C HIS A 195 27.84 -4.83 -1.82
N TYR A 196 26.54 -5.10 -2.02
CA TYR A 196 25.76 -6.08 -1.25
C TYR A 196 25.77 -7.51 -1.82
N LYS A 197 26.76 -7.86 -2.65
CA LYS A 197 26.98 -9.20 -3.21
C LYS A 197 25.86 -9.70 -4.13
N ASP A 198 25.41 -8.84 -5.03
CA ASP A 198 24.50 -9.17 -6.13
C ASP A 198 23.17 -9.79 -5.64
N PRO A 199 22.37 -9.06 -4.85
CA PRO A 199 21.06 -9.53 -4.40
C PRO A 199 20.09 -9.80 -5.56
N LEU A 200 18.94 -10.41 -5.28
CA LEU A 200 17.90 -10.53 -6.29
C LEU A 200 17.32 -9.13 -6.60
N TRP A 201 17.24 -8.73 -7.86
CA TRP A 201 16.79 -7.39 -8.25
C TRP A 201 15.57 -7.39 -9.18
N PHE A 202 14.47 -6.77 -8.74
CA PHE A 202 13.24 -6.60 -9.51
C PHE A 202 13.09 -5.17 -10.02
N ILE A 203 13.29 -4.97 -11.32
CA ILE A 203 13.01 -3.68 -11.97
C ILE A 203 11.58 -3.72 -12.51
N GLU A 204 10.77 -2.69 -12.27
CA GLU A 204 9.45 -2.60 -12.89
C GLU A 204 9.57 -2.65 -14.42
N ALA A 205 8.83 -3.54 -15.07
CA ALA A 205 8.91 -3.78 -16.50
C ALA A 205 7.97 -2.82 -17.27
N ASN A 206 8.27 -1.52 -17.18
CA ASN A 206 7.68 -0.47 -18.01
C ASN A 206 8.67 -0.03 -19.11
N ASP A 207 8.33 0.98 -19.93
CA ASP A 207 9.19 1.43 -21.05
C ASP A 207 10.61 1.84 -20.58
N TYR A 208 10.70 2.61 -19.49
CA TYR A 208 11.98 3.04 -18.89
C TYR A 208 12.66 1.91 -18.11
N GLY A 209 11.87 1.00 -17.56
CA GLY A 209 12.31 -0.25 -16.96
C GLY A 209 13.11 -1.10 -17.93
N GLY A 210 12.67 -1.17 -19.20
CA GLY A 210 13.41 -1.84 -20.26
C GLY A 210 14.81 -1.26 -20.50
N VAL A 211 14.94 0.07 -20.46
CA VAL A 211 16.25 0.77 -20.56
C VAL A 211 17.14 0.43 -19.36
N THR A 212 16.57 0.48 -18.15
CA THR A 212 17.29 0.15 -16.91
C THR A 212 17.77 -1.31 -16.91
N ILE A 213 16.92 -2.26 -17.32
CA ILE A 213 17.25 -3.69 -17.44
C ILE A 213 18.38 -3.90 -18.46
N SER A 214 18.25 -3.34 -19.67
CA SER A 214 19.26 -3.53 -20.72
C SER A 214 20.61 -2.91 -20.34
N THR A 215 20.60 -1.74 -19.70
CA THR A 215 21.81 -1.09 -19.18
C THR A 215 22.45 -1.93 -18.08
N ALA A 216 21.68 -2.44 -17.13
CA ALA A 216 22.18 -3.31 -16.08
C ALA A 216 22.79 -4.61 -16.62
N GLN A 217 22.19 -5.19 -17.66
CA GLN A 217 22.75 -6.36 -18.36
C GLN A 217 24.10 -6.04 -19.03
N ASN A 218 24.21 -4.88 -19.68
CA ASN A 218 25.46 -4.42 -20.29
C ASN A 218 26.56 -4.13 -19.26
N LEU A 219 26.17 -3.69 -18.05
CA LEU A 219 27.07 -3.53 -16.91
C LEU A 219 27.46 -4.86 -16.25
N GLY A 220 26.90 -5.99 -16.71
CA GLY A 220 27.28 -7.34 -16.27
C GLY A 220 26.47 -7.87 -15.08
N TYR A 221 25.40 -7.20 -14.67
CA TYR A 221 24.52 -7.71 -13.61
C TYR A 221 23.76 -8.96 -14.08
N LYS A 222 23.62 -9.96 -13.20
CA LYS A 222 23.03 -11.27 -13.57
C LYS A 222 21.86 -11.71 -12.71
N HIS A 223 21.75 -11.20 -11.48
CA HIS A 223 20.79 -11.71 -10.49
C HIS A 223 19.45 -10.95 -10.53
N PHE A 224 18.79 -11.01 -11.68
CA PHE A 224 17.48 -10.39 -11.85
C PHE A 224 16.33 -11.27 -11.34
N GLY A 225 15.27 -10.60 -10.89
CA GLY A 225 13.94 -11.18 -10.72
C GLY A 225 13.24 -11.35 -12.06
N TYR A 226 12.30 -12.29 -12.13
CA TYR A 226 11.59 -12.64 -13.35
C TYR A 226 10.07 -12.59 -13.15
N GLN A 227 9.35 -12.30 -14.22
CA GLN A 227 7.89 -12.25 -14.24
C GLN A 227 7.25 -13.65 -14.25
N ASP A 228 8.03 -14.66 -14.65
CA ASP A 228 7.58 -16.04 -14.84
C ASP A 228 8.60 -17.03 -14.28
N ASP A 229 8.12 -18.21 -13.89
CA ASP A 229 8.95 -19.29 -13.33
C ASP A 229 9.96 -19.86 -14.34
N ARG A 230 9.68 -19.69 -15.64
CA ARG A 230 10.55 -20.12 -16.74
C ARG A 230 11.72 -19.16 -16.97
N LYS A 231 11.75 -18.04 -16.25
CA LYS A 231 12.75 -16.98 -16.33
C LYS A 231 12.91 -16.39 -17.74
N THR A 232 11.79 -16.24 -18.47
CA THR A 232 11.83 -15.73 -19.85
C THR A 232 11.75 -14.21 -19.92
N LYS A 233 11.07 -13.58 -18.96
CA LYS A 233 10.92 -12.12 -18.89
C LYS A 233 11.50 -11.57 -17.60
N VAL A 234 12.50 -10.71 -17.73
CA VAL A 234 13.15 -10.02 -16.62
C VAL A 234 12.24 -8.92 -16.06
N GLY A 235 12.32 -8.69 -14.75
CA GLY A 235 11.63 -7.60 -14.07
C GLY A 235 10.30 -7.99 -13.42
N PHE A 236 9.57 -6.98 -12.97
CA PHE A 236 8.27 -7.10 -12.32
C PHE A 236 7.18 -6.47 -13.19
N LEU A 237 6.14 -7.23 -13.52
CA LEU A 237 5.01 -6.71 -14.31
C LEU A 237 3.93 -6.15 -13.37
N THR A 238 3.71 -4.84 -13.43
CA THR A 238 2.61 -4.17 -12.72
C THR A 238 1.35 -4.20 -13.58
N ASN A 239 0.38 -5.02 -13.18
CA ASN A 239 -0.96 -5.07 -13.75
C ASN A 239 -1.99 -5.01 -12.61
N SER A 240 -3.29 -4.88 -12.91
CA SER A 240 -4.29 -4.71 -11.86
C SER A 240 -4.25 -5.81 -10.78
N PRO A 241 -4.12 -7.12 -11.12
CA PRO A 241 -3.90 -8.17 -10.13
C PRO A 241 -2.63 -8.01 -9.29
N THR A 242 -1.45 -7.82 -9.90
CA THR A 242 -0.19 -7.74 -9.16
C THR A 242 -0.09 -6.47 -8.32
N ARG A 243 -0.64 -5.35 -8.82
CA ARG A 243 -0.77 -4.10 -8.07
C ARG A 243 -1.67 -4.27 -6.85
N ASN A 244 -2.83 -4.91 -6.99
CA ASN A 244 -3.72 -5.17 -5.87
C ASN A 244 -3.07 -6.07 -4.81
N LEU A 245 -2.33 -7.10 -5.24
CA LEU A 245 -1.58 -7.97 -4.33
C LEU A 245 -0.46 -7.21 -3.62
N LEU A 246 0.30 -6.40 -4.35
CA LEU A 246 1.38 -5.57 -3.80
C LEU A 246 0.86 -4.66 -2.69
N TRP A 247 -0.21 -3.91 -2.94
CA TRP A 247 -0.79 -3.05 -1.93
C TRP A 247 -1.44 -3.85 -0.78
N GLY A 248 -2.03 -5.00 -1.08
CA GLY A 248 -2.61 -5.90 -0.09
C GLY A 248 -1.60 -6.43 0.92
N GLU A 249 -0.36 -6.67 0.49
CA GLU A 249 0.75 -7.11 1.36
C GLU A 249 1.48 -5.93 2.02
N LEU A 250 1.64 -4.81 1.31
CA LEU A 250 2.39 -3.64 1.79
C LEU A 250 1.66 -2.90 2.93
N LEU A 251 0.35 -2.69 2.81
CA LEU A 251 -0.45 -1.99 3.82
C LEU A 251 -0.32 -2.59 5.23
N PRO A 252 -0.61 -3.90 5.43
CA PRO A 252 -0.49 -4.49 6.76
C PRO A 252 0.97 -4.55 7.21
N ALA A 253 1.93 -4.68 6.29
CA ALA A 253 3.35 -4.70 6.64
C ALA A 253 3.84 -3.36 7.23
N ILE A 254 3.42 -2.23 6.64
CA ILE A 254 3.71 -0.89 7.18
C ILE A 254 2.95 -0.67 8.48
N ASN A 255 1.63 -0.89 8.51
CA ASN A 255 0.81 -0.63 9.69
C ASN A 255 1.23 -1.48 10.91
N ASN A 256 1.72 -2.70 10.68
CA ASN A 256 2.25 -3.57 11.73
C ASN A 256 3.76 -3.38 12.01
N LYS A 257 4.38 -2.34 11.44
CA LYS A 257 5.82 -2.02 11.58
C LYS A 257 6.76 -3.17 11.22
N GLN A 258 6.38 -4.00 10.26
CA GLN A 258 7.22 -5.09 9.76
C GLN A 258 8.28 -4.60 8.76
N ILE A 259 8.06 -3.43 8.17
CA ILE A 259 9.00 -2.77 7.27
C ILE A 259 9.55 -1.53 7.98
N LYS A 260 10.87 -1.35 7.91
CA LYS A 260 11.54 -0.18 8.47
C LYS A 260 12.19 0.63 7.37
N ILE A 261 11.89 1.91 7.30
CA ILE A 261 12.39 2.85 6.29
C ILE A 261 13.15 3.96 7.02
N TYR A 262 14.33 4.29 6.52
CA TYR A 262 15.16 5.35 7.11
C TYR A 262 15.14 6.64 6.31
N ASN A 263 14.74 6.59 5.03
CA ASN A 263 14.68 7.76 4.17
C ASN A 263 13.43 8.61 4.46
N LYS A 264 13.65 9.87 4.84
CA LYS A 264 12.58 10.82 5.15
C LYS A 264 11.68 11.10 3.95
N ASP A 265 12.25 11.29 2.76
CA ASP A 265 11.49 11.60 1.55
C ASP A 265 10.76 10.36 1.01
N GLY A 266 11.36 9.18 1.20
CA GLY A 266 10.67 7.91 0.97
C GLY A 266 9.42 7.74 1.83
N ILE A 267 9.52 7.98 3.15
CA ILE A 267 8.35 7.89 4.07
C ILE A 267 7.28 8.94 3.70
N ARG A 268 7.66 10.15 3.29
CA ARG A 268 6.71 11.20 2.88
C ARG A 268 5.76 10.75 1.78
N GLN A 269 6.24 9.99 0.81
CA GLN A 269 5.38 9.47 -0.26
C GLN A 269 4.27 8.53 0.28
N PHE A 270 4.47 7.83 1.39
CA PHE A 270 3.42 6.99 1.99
C PHE A 270 2.23 7.80 2.53
N TYR A 271 2.43 9.05 2.94
CA TYR A 271 1.33 9.95 3.34
C TYR A 271 0.46 10.35 2.15
N ASP A 272 1.04 10.35 0.95
CA ASP A 272 0.35 10.73 -0.28
C ASP A 272 -0.44 9.55 -0.88
N VAL A 273 -0.28 8.32 -0.38
CA VAL A 273 -1.01 7.14 -0.86
C VAL A 273 -2.39 7.06 -0.24
N ILE A 274 -3.38 6.86 -1.10
CA ILE A 274 -4.79 6.98 -0.76
C ILE A 274 -5.59 5.80 -1.28
N ARG A 275 -6.75 5.55 -0.67
CA ARG A 275 -7.80 4.69 -1.22
C ARG A 275 -8.80 5.56 -1.95
N ASN A 276 -8.80 5.46 -3.28
CA ASN A 276 -9.73 6.17 -4.13
C ASN A 276 -11.08 5.45 -4.12
N ALA A 277 -12.06 6.04 -3.43
CA ALA A 277 -13.41 5.49 -3.33
C ALA A 277 -14.13 5.46 -4.69
N GLU A 278 -13.80 6.39 -5.61
CA GLU A 278 -14.41 6.49 -6.94
C GLU A 278 -13.92 5.38 -7.89
N GLU A 279 -12.72 4.86 -7.63
CA GLU A 279 -12.10 3.76 -8.38
C GLU A 279 -12.20 2.41 -7.63
N ASN A 280 -13.38 2.08 -7.10
CA ASN A 280 -13.64 0.84 -6.36
C ASN A 280 -12.69 0.59 -5.16
N GLY A 281 -12.19 1.65 -4.52
CA GLY A 281 -11.25 1.54 -3.39
C GLY A 281 -9.81 1.23 -3.82
N ARG A 282 -9.47 1.42 -5.10
CA ARG A 282 -8.12 1.28 -5.63
C ARG A 282 -7.14 2.15 -4.85
N ILE A 283 -5.96 1.59 -4.58
CA ILE A 283 -4.88 2.28 -3.88
C ILE A 283 -3.94 2.93 -4.90
N GLU A 284 -3.72 4.23 -4.73
CA GLU A 284 -2.89 5.06 -5.61
C GLU A 284 -2.40 6.31 -4.89
N ALA A 285 -1.41 6.99 -5.47
CA ALA A 285 -1.05 8.33 -5.01
C ALA A 285 -2.22 9.31 -5.20
N MET A 286 -2.30 10.30 -4.32
CA MET A 286 -3.16 11.47 -4.51
C MET A 286 -2.81 12.16 -5.84
N GLN A 287 -3.80 12.80 -6.46
CA GLN A 287 -3.60 13.52 -7.72
C GLN A 287 -2.41 14.49 -7.61
N SER A 288 -1.47 14.38 -8.56
CA SER A 288 -0.22 15.18 -8.61
C SER A 288 0.76 14.93 -7.46
N ARG A 289 0.69 13.76 -6.80
CA ARG A 289 1.69 13.23 -5.85
C ARG A 289 2.30 11.93 -6.39
N HIS A 290 3.25 11.36 -5.63
CA HIS A 290 4.09 10.24 -6.07
C HIS A 290 3.86 9.00 -5.20
N ASP A 291 3.84 7.81 -5.82
CA ASP A 291 3.85 6.49 -5.16
C ASP A 291 5.08 5.64 -5.52
N ASP A 292 6.09 6.19 -6.19
CA ASP A 292 7.26 5.47 -6.70
C ASP A 292 8.04 4.71 -5.60
N TYR A 293 8.26 5.36 -4.44
CA TYR A 293 8.99 4.75 -3.33
C TYR A 293 8.16 3.66 -2.62
N PRO A 294 6.88 3.89 -2.27
CA PRO A 294 5.97 2.82 -1.84
C PRO A 294 5.92 1.63 -2.80
N MET A 295 5.90 1.88 -4.11
CA MET A 295 5.89 0.82 -5.13
C MET A 295 7.18 -0.02 -5.09
N ALA A 296 8.36 0.62 -5.08
CA ALA A 296 9.64 -0.09 -4.96
C ALA A 296 9.72 -0.91 -3.65
N VAL A 297 9.33 -0.34 -2.50
CA VAL A 297 9.28 -1.07 -1.22
C VAL A 297 8.29 -2.24 -1.28
N GLY A 298 7.12 -2.03 -1.90
CA GLY A 298 6.10 -3.05 -2.08
C GLY A 298 6.58 -4.23 -2.92
N ILE A 299 7.33 -3.98 -4.00
CA ILE A 299 7.94 -5.04 -4.82
C ILE A 299 8.94 -5.84 -3.98
N CYS A 300 9.84 -5.17 -3.24
CA CYS A 300 10.78 -5.84 -2.33
C CYS A 300 10.04 -6.74 -1.34
N TRP A 301 9.00 -6.21 -0.69
CA TRP A 301 8.24 -6.94 0.32
C TRP A 301 7.50 -8.15 -0.25
N LEU A 302 6.82 -7.97 -1.39
CA LEU A 302 6.09 -9.03 -2.08
C LEU A 302 7.02 -10.16 -2.55
N LYS A 303 8.22 -9.80 -3.01
CA LYS A 303 9.18 -10.72 -3.63
C LYS A 303 10.25 -11.28 -2.70
N LYS A 304 10.32 -10.81 -1.45
CA LYS A 304 11.35 -11.25 -0.49
C LYS A 304 11.39 -12.77 -0.28
N GLY A 305 10.27 -13.47 -0.47
CA GLY A 305 10.18 -14.93 -0.37
C GLY A 305 10.96 -15.69 -1.45
N GLU A 306 11.30 -15.05 -2.56
CA GLU A 306 12.13 -15.63 -3.62
C GLU A 306 13.62 -15.64 -3.28
N VAL A 307 14.03 -14.92 -2.23
CA VAL A 307 15.41 -14.91 -1.76
C VAL A 307 15.70 -16.21 -1.02
N LYS A 308 16.61 -17.02 -1.58
CA LYS A 308 17.01 -18.30 -0.97
C LYS A 308 17.83 -18.05 0.30
N THR A 309 17.20 -18.16 1.47
CA THR A 309 17.83 -17.91 2.78
C THR A 309 18.55 -19.11 3.40
N GLY A 310 18.75 -20.21 2.65
CA GLY A 310 19.41 -21.43 3.13
C GLY A 310 18.62 -22.25 4.15
N ARG A 311 17.43 -21.79 4.58
CA ARG A 311 16.46 -22.59 5.31
C ARG A 311 15.35 -22.99 4.34
N GLU A 312 15.48 -24.14 3.70
CA GLU A 312 14.27 -24.88 3.34
C GLU A 312 13.46 -25.05 4.63
N ALA A 313 12.14 -24.86 4.53
CA ALA A 313 11.24 -25.12 5.65
C ALA A 313 11.59 -26.49 6.22
N ILE A 314 11.99 -26.56 7.49
CA ILE A 314 12.17 -27.82 8.19
C ILE A 314 10.82 -28.51 8.05
N LYS A 315 10.74 -29.54 7.21
CA LYS A 315 9.54 -30.39 7.14
C LYS A 315 9.28 -30.81 8.57
N PRO A 316 8.05 -30.61 9.10
CA PRO A 316 7.74 -31.12 10.42
C PRO A 316 8.15 -32.58 10.46
N ILE A 317 8.91 -32.97 11.49
CA ILE A 317 9.30 -34.36 11.69
C ILE A 317 8.00 -35.15 11.62
N GLU A 318 7.88 -36.03 10.63
CA GLU A 318 6.77 -36.98 10.60
C GLU A 318 6.84 -37.75 11.92
N SER A 319 5.88 -37.47 12.81
CA SER A 319 5.74 -38.22 14.04
C SER A 319 5.55 -39.67 13.66
N LEU A 320 6.55 -40.50 13.92
CA LEU A 320 6.45 -41.96 13.84
C LEU A 320 5.22 -42.39 14.65
N THR A 321 4.13 -42.70 13.95
CA THR A 321 2.97 -43.36 14.54
C THR A 321 3.38 -44.79 14.84
N PHE A 322 3.86 -45.02 16.06
CA PHE A 322 4.03 -46.36 16.58
C PHE A 322 2.66 -47.06 16.59
N GLY A 323 2.64 -48.28 16.05
CA GLY A 323 1.47 -48.95 15.49
C GLY A 323 0.24 -49.00 16.40
N LYS A 324 -0.94 -48.81 15.80
CA LYS A 324 -2.12 -49.53 16.25
C LYS A 324 -1.97 -50.98 15.84
N GLU A 325 -2.06 -51.84 16.85
CA GLU A 325 -1.99 -53.29 16.79
C GLU A 325 -2.72 -53.88 15.58
N ALA A 326 -2.05 -54.84 14.95
CA ALA A 326 -2.69 -55.80 14.07
C ALA A 326 -3.76 -56.56 14.86
N VAL A 327 -5.03 -56.27 14.59
CA VAL A 327 -6.13 -57.12 15.05
C VAL A 327 -6.17 -58.34 14.12
N PHE A 328 -5.67 -59.47 14.61
CA PHE A 328 -5.98 -60.78 14.06
C PHE A 328 -7.47 -61.06 14.22
N ARG A 329 -8.20 -61.21 13.11
CA ARG A 329 -9.30 -62.17 12.94
C ARG A 329 -9.40 -62.62 11.50
#